data_AF-A0A1B6E3R6-F1
#
_entry.id   AF-A0A1B6E3R6-F1
#
_cell.length_a   1.000
_cell.length_b   1.000
_cell.length_c   1.000
_cell.angle_alpha   90.00
_cell.angle_beta   90.00
_cell.angle_gamma   90.00
#
_symmetry.space_group_name_H-M   'P 1'
#
loop_
_entity.id
_entity.type
_entity.pdbx_description
1 polymer ?
#
loop_
_entity_poly.entity_id
_entity_poly.type
_entity_poly.pdbx_seq_one_letter_code
_entity_poly.pdbx_strand_id
1 'polypeptide(L)'
;MMIKDKMKPKYALEDYIYDVESRSLEPSADPEDVYAQLQQKEKDLILAAELGKALLEKNEDLSRQNERLAEDYSQKLEIIEQDRHLLRRKLVSTQAECDTRLIELQADLRELQRILEDKDHSYKSAEREKAVLITELTEQNQRLQSQIKESSKTEEQLTSQLQSLRDQCSLRKSNLQDHQSSLDVLRDEIYMMSEKKSELERRLNSVVMQRDNLSTALDEATDRIMMLERTAREQELQLRNSRRELDELHDVNGSLGERLEAMGSLQNGHRSLHSEMECEDSALSSMPLGDDLHQLKLEIVSVYDRVRMACQTLKHKAHHSDSPMRPDITVHQVKMGLLTTVIQELCDLISEVTSGDYGNSSVSVTDLEIELHRAQEAVDKMSKDLELKAEEITRRGDSIMELTSKLNVREAELAGAIEERDRARSDLKDIGGLARDEMVRKAWDVRDGAVARKNATQVELARTRIDVLQANSQLMEAIQQKVELSQQLEQWQMDMQALLDEQMRRKLANPDQPMSGQSTPASAEKKRPTRRLFGLFQR
;
A
#
# COMPACT_ATOMS: atom_id res chain seq x y z
N MET A 1 30.66 -85.27 67.15
CA MET A 1 30.92 -86.73 67.00
C MET A 1 32.34 -86.87 66.51
N MET A 2 33.35 -87.36 67.22
CA MET A 2 33.45 -88.21 68.41
C MET A 2 34.43 -87.56 69.40
N ILE A 3 34.04 -87.48 70.67
CA ILE A 3 34.92 -87.08 71.77
C ILE A 3 35.85 -88.27 72.03
N LYS A 4 37.08 -88.23 71.49
CA LYS A 4 38.14 -89.14 71.94
C LYS A 4 38.69 -88.57 73.24
N ASP A 5 38.27 -89.16 74.35
CA ASP A 5 38.97 -89.07 75.63
C ASP A 5 40.43 -89.48 75.40
N LYS A 6 41.31 -88.48 75.23
CA LYS A 6 42.74 -88.70 75.33
C LYS A 6 43.02 -89.06 76.78
N MET A 7 43.25 -90.35 77.02
CA MET A 7 43.89 -90.86 78.24
C MET A 7 44.97 -89.88 78.66
N LYS A 8 44.78 -89.23 79.81
CA LYS A 8 45.84 -88.43 80.43
C LYS A 8 47.04 -89.37 80.62
N PRO A 9 48.25 -88.98 80.17
CA PRO A 9 49.44 -89.78 80.39
C PRO A 9 49.55 -90.03 81.90
N LYS A 10 49.79 -91.28 82.28
CA LYS A 10 49.71 -91.75 83.67
C LYS A 10 50.76 -91.11 84.58
N TYR A 11 51.70 -90.36 84.01
CA TYR A 11 52.72 -89.52 84.67
C TYR A 11 53.10 -88.36 83.74
N ALA A 12 53.24 -87.14 84.26
CA ALA A 12 53.77 -86.02 83.49
C ALA A 12 55.27 -86.23 83.27
N LEU A 13 55.80 -85.68 82.18
CA LEU A 13 57.24 -85.71 81.91
C LEU A 13 58.08 -85.08 83.04
N GLU A 14 57.47 -84.12 83.75
CA GLU A 14 58.02 -83.54 84.97
C GLU A 14 58.11 -84.56 86.13
N ASP A 15 57.17 -85.50 86.24
CA ASP A 15 57.17 -86.53 87.29
C ASP A 15 58.27 -87.59 87.07
N TYR A 16 58.55 -87.95 85.81
CA TYR A 16 59.63 -88.89 85.48
C TYR A 16 61.02 -88.27 85.63
N ILE A 17 61.18 -86.97 85.33
CA ILE A 17 62.43 -86.24 85.59
C ILE A 17 62.70 -86.19 87.09
N TYR A 18 61.66 -85.93 87.90
CA TYR A 18 61.75 -85.92 89.35
C TYR A 18 62.14 -87.29 89.93
N ASP A 19 61.59 -88.40 89.42
CA ASP A 19 61.95 -89.76 89.86
C ASP A 19 63.39 -90.16 89.49
N VAL A 20 63.92 -89.68 88.36
CA VAL A 20 65.32 -89.91 87.94
C VAL A 20 66.30 -89.04 88.74
N GLU A 21 65.94 -87.77 88.99
CA GLU A 21 66.76 -86.85 89.80
C GLU A 21 66.81 -87.25 91.28
N SER A 22 65.70 -87.71 91.85
CA SER A 22 65.61 -88.10 93.26
C SER A 22 66.41 -89.38 93.59
N ARG A 23 66.54 -90.32 92.65
CA ARG A 23 67.33 -91.56 92.84
C ARG A 23 68.83 -91.42 92.54
N SER A 24 69.22 -90.38 91.80
CA SER A 24 70.63 -90.05 91.57
C SER A 24 71.35 -89.57 92.85
N LEU A 25 70.59 -89.29 93.91
CA LEU A 25 71.07 -88.82 95.21
C LEU A 25 71.18 -89.93 96.29
N GLU A 26 70.83 -91.19 95.99
CA GLU A 26 71.03 -92.29 96.95
C GLU A 26 72.48 -92.82 96.92
N PRO A 27 73.18 -92.92 98.08
CA PRO A 27 74.51 -93.53 98.14
C PRO A 27 74.41 -95.04 97.86
N SER A 28 75.26 -95.53 96.95
CA SER A 28 75.31 -96.91 96.50
C SER A 28 75.37 -97.91 97.66
N ALA A 29 74.40 -98.83 97.70
CA ALA A 29 74.46 -100.05 98.50
C ALA A 29 75.67 -100.92 98.10
N ASP A 30 76.14 -101.72 99.06
CA ASP A 30 77.43 -102.45 99.13
C ASP A 30 78.10 -102.89 97.80
N PRO A 31 79.44 -102.75 97.69
CA PRO A 31 80.19 -103.04 96.46
C PRO A 31 80.29 -104.53 96.08
N GLU A 32 79.82 -105.47 96.91
CA GLU A 32 79.84 -106.93 96.62
C GLU A 32 78.49 -107.50 96.13
N ASP A 33 77.38 -106.76 96.24
CA ASP A 33 76.07 -107.23 95.75
C ASP A 33 75.79 -106.75 94.33
N VAL A 34 76.47 -107.41 93.39
CA VAL A 34 76.33 -107.19 91.94
C VAL A 34 74.88 -107.35 91.49
N TYR A 35 74.06 -108.14 92.20
CA TYR A 35 72.68 -108.42 91.83
C TYR A 35 71.74 -107.23 92.13
N ALA A 36 71.90 -106.61 93.30
CA ALA A 36 71.14 -105.40 93.66
C ALA A 36 71.48 -104.21 92.74
N GLN A 37 72.77 -104.04 92.42
CA GLN A 37 73.23 -103.02 91.47
C GLN A 37 72.70 -103.28 90.05
N LEU A 38 72.70 -104.54 89.60
CA LEU A 38 72.13 -104.91 88.31
C LEU A 38 70.62 -104.61 88.25
N GLN A 39 69.87 -104.95 89.31
CA GLN A 39 68.43 -104.69 89.37
C GLN A 39 68.11 -103.18 89.40
N GLN A 40 68.93 -102.37 90.07
CA GLN A 40 68.79 -100.91 90.05
C GLN A 40 69.10 -100.36 88.66
N LYS A 41 70.16 -100.84 88.01
CA LYS A 41 70.48 -100.48 86.62
C LYS A 41 69.41 -100.92 85.62
N GLU A 42 68.78 -102.09 85.82
CA GLU A 42 67.63 -102.52 85.01
C GLU A 42 66.43 -101.60 85.20
N LYS A 43 66.11 -101.19 86.43
CA LYS A 43 65.03 -100.22 86.72
C LYS A 43 65.31 -98.85 86.12
N ASP A 44 66.54 -98.35 86.23
CA ASP A 44 66.95 -97.06 85.65
C ASP A 44 66.92 -97.11 84.12
N LEU A 45 67.28 -98.24 83.52
CA LEU A 45 67.21 -98.45 82.06
C LEU A 45 65.76 -98.49 81.57
N ILE A 46 64.85 -99.10 82.34
CA ILE A 46 63.40 -99.07 82.08
C ILE A 46 62.87 -97.64 82.21
N LEU A 47 63.18 -96.91 83.29
CA LEU A 47 62.77 -95.52 83.50
C LEU A 47 63.29 -94.59 82.41
N ALA A 48 64.55 -94.72 82.00
CA ALA A 48 65.12 -93.96 80.89
C ALA A 48 64.43 -94.28 79.56
N ALA A 49 64.03 -95.54 79.33
CA ALA A 49 63.24 -95.91 78.16
C ALA A 49 61.82 -95.34 78.23
N GLU A 50 61.18 -95.30 79.39
CA GLU A 50 59.86 -94.69 79.61
C GLU A 50 59.89 -93.17 79.42
N LEU A 51 60.90 -92.49 79.97
CA LEU A 51 61.14 -91.06 79.74
C LEU A 51 61.44 -90.78 78.27
N GLY A 52 62.29 -91.60 77.64
CA GLY A 52 62.57 -91.54 76.20
C GLY A 52 61.29 -91.69 75.38
N LYS A 53 60.41 -92.64 75.74
CA LYS A 53 59.11 -92.82 75.11
C LYS A 53 58.19 -91.61 75.30
N ALA A 54 58.12 -91.04 76.50
CA ALA A 54 57.32 -89.85 76.77
C ALA A 54 57.84 -88.61 76.01
N LEU A 55 59.18 -88.45 75.92
CA LEU A 55 59.81 -87.40 75.10
C LEU A 55 59.53 -87.59 73.62
N LEU A 56 59.61 -88.82 73.11
CA LEU A 56 59.25 -89.15 71.74
C LEU A 56 57.78 -88.83 71.48
N GLU A 57 56.86 -89.20 72.38
CA GLU A 57 55.43 -88.90 72.24
C GLU A 57 55.14 -87.39 72.25
N LYS A 58 55.76 -86.62 73.16
CA LYS A 58 55.64 -85.14 73.11
C LYS A 58 56.26 -84.55 71.85
N ASN A 59 57.37 -85.09 71.35
CA ASN A 59 57.99 -84.65 70.10
C ASN A 59 57.10 -84.98 68.89
N GLU A 60 56.49 -86.16 68.86
CA GLU A 60 55.49 -86.54 67.86
C GLU A 60 54.27 -85.60 67.91
N ASP A 61 53.76 -85.26 69.08
CA ASP A 61 52.63 -84.35 69.22
C ASP A 61 52.99 -82.90 68.83
N LEU A 62 54.20 -82.42 69.16
CA LEU A 62 54.72 -81.14 68.68
C LEU A 62 54.90 -81.15 67.16
N SER A 63 55.39 -82.26 66.59
CA SER A 63 55.51 -82.43 65.14
C SER A 63 54.15 -82.38 64.46
N ARG A 64 53.13 -83.09 64.99
CA ARG A 64 51.74 -83.01 64.49
C ARG A 64 51.15 -81.60 64.61
N GLN A 65 51.47 -80.85 65.67
CA GLN A 65 51.01 -79.47 65.80
C GLN A 65 51.70 -78.54 64.79
N ASN A 66 53.00 -78.72 64.56
CA ASN A 66 53.75 -77.97 63.55
C ASN A 66 53.25 -78.28 62.14
N GLU A 67 52.93 -79.54 61.84
CA GLU A 67 52.31 -79.95 60.57
C GLU A 67 50.96 -79.25 60.36
N ARG A 68 50.07 -79.26 61.35
CA ARG A 68 48.78 -78.55 61.26
C ARG A 68 48.96 -77.04 61.07
N LEU A 69 49.90 -76.42 61.79
CA LEU A 69 50.20 -75.01 61.60
C LEU A 69 50.74 -74.73 60.20
N ALA A 70 51.62 -75.59 59.69
CA ALA A 70 52.13 -75.48 58.32
C ALA A 70 51.00 -75.63 57.29
N GLU A 71 50.07 -76.56 57.49
CA GLU A 71 48.86 -76.72 56.67
C GLU A 71 47.98 -75.46 56.73
N ASP A 72 47.68 -74.93 57.92
CA ASP A 72 46.89 -73.71 58.08
C ASP A 72 47.55 -72.48 57.42
N TYR A 73 48.88 -72.35 57.53
CA TYR A 73 49.62 -71.28 56.86
C TYR A 73 49.64 -71.47 55.34
N SER A 74 49.76 -72.71 54.85
CA SER A 74 49.68 -73.01 53.42
C SER A 74 48.33 -72.63 52.83
N GLN A 75 47.23 -72.98 53.51
CA GLN A 75 45.86 -72.62 53.09
C GLN A 75 45.65 -71.09 53.09
N LYS A 76 46.14 -70.39 54.12
CA LYS A 76 46.08 -68.92 54.16
C LYS A 76 46.89 -68.27 53.04
N LEU A 77 48.06 -68.80 52.72
CA LEU A 77 48.86 -68.34 51.59
C LEU A 77 48.12 -68.56 50.27
N GLU A 78 47.53 -69.73 50.05
CA GLU A 78 46.73 -70.01 48.86
C GLU A 78 45.55 -69.04 48.70
N ILE A 79 44.81 -68.75 49.78
CA ILE A 79 43.70 -67.79 49.75
C ILE A 79 44.21 -66.38 49.39
N ILE A 80 45.30 -65.93 50.02
CA ILE A 80 45.89 -64.61 49.73
C ILE A 80 46.36 -64.54 48.27
N GLU A 81 46.95 -65.61 47.74
CA GLU A 81 47.36 -65.67 46.35
C GLU A 81 46.16 -65.62 45.41
N GLN A 82 45.11 -66.38 45.68
CA GLN A 82 43.85 -66.33 44.92
C GLN A 82 43.24 -64.93 44.93
N ASP A 83 43.14 -64.30 46.11
CA ASP A 83 42.62 -62.94 46.27
C ASP A 83 43.48 -61.93 45.52
N ARG A 84 44.82 -62.06 45.59
CA ARG A 84 45.75 -61.23 44.81
C ARG A 84 45.51 -61.37 43.31
N HIS A 85 45.34 -62.60 42.82
CA HIS A 85 45.07 -62.86 41.40
C HIS A 85 43.70 -62.30 40.98
N LEU A 86 42.66 -62.45 41.81
CA LEU A 86 41.35 -61.89 41.58
C LEU A 86 41.37 -60.36 41.56
N LEU A 87 42.04 -59.71 42.52
CA LEU A 87 42.17 -58.26 42.58
C LEU A 87 42.93 -57.70 41.38
N ARG A 88 44.02 -58.36 40.95
CA ARG A 88 44.73 -57.98 39.72
C ARG A 88 43.82 -58.06 38.50
N ARG A 89 43.02 -59.12 38.37
CA ARG A 89 42.07 -59.25 37.25
C ARG A 89 40.99 -58.17 37.29
N LYS A 90 40.45 -57.88 38.48
CA LYS A 90 39.47 -56.80 38.66
C LYS A 90 40.07 -55.45 38.29
N LEU A 91 41.28 -55.14 38.73
CA LEU A 91 41.98 -53.90 38.39
C LEU A 91 42.15 -53.77 36.88
N VAL A 92 42.62 -54.82 36.20
CA VAL A 92 42.79 -54.83 34.74
C VAL A 92 41.44 -54.66 34.02
N SER A 93 40.37 -55.30 34.49
CA SER A 93 39.02 -55.11 33.92
C SER A 93 38.56 -53.66 34.05
N THR A 94 38.67 -53.09 35.24
CA THR A 94 38.27 -51.68 35.48
C THR A 94 39.14 -50.71 34.70
N GLN A 95 40.43 -51.01 34.53
CA GLN A 95 41.33 -50.20 33.72
C GLN A 95 40.91 -50.25 32.24
N ALA A 96 40.63 -51.44 31.71
CA ALA A 96 40.16 -51.60 30.34
C ALA A 96 38.84 -50.85 30.11
N GLU A 97 37.89 -50.90 31.05
CA GLU A 97 36.63 -50.13 30.97
C GLU A 97 36.85 -48.62 31.00
N CYS A 98 37.81 -48.14 31.79
CA CYS A 98 38.22 -46.73 31.79
C CYS A 98 38.87 -46.35 30.46
N ASP A 99 39.74 -47.20 29.91
CA ASP A 99 40.40 -46.97 28.63
C ASP A 99 39.38 -46.93 27.48
N THR A 100 38.37 -47.80 27.48
CA THR A 100 37.28 -47.75 26.48
C THR A 100 36.48 -46.45 26.60
N ARG A 101 36.11 -46.04 27.82
CA ARG A 101 35.39 -44.75 28.04
C ARG A 101 36.24 -43.56 27.60
N LEU A 102 37.55 -43.59 27.84
CA LEU A 102 38.46 -42.53 27.37
C LEU A 102 38.49 -42.47 25.84
N ILE A 103 38.54 -43.61 25.16
CA ILE A 103 38.53 -43.65 23.69
C ILE A 103 37.20 -43.14 23.12
N GLU A 104 36.08 -43.51 23.72
CA GLU A 104 34.74 -43.01 23.35
C GLU A 104 34.66 -41.49 23.51
N LEU A 105 35.01 -40.96 24.67
CA LEU A 105 35.01 -39.51 24.92
C LEU A 105 35.99 -38.76 24.01
N GLN A 106 37.15 -39.35 23.71
CA GLN A 106 38.07 -38.77 22.73
C GLN A 106 37.49 -38.78 21.31
N ALA A 107 36.71 -39.80 20.93
CA ALA A 107 36.02 -39.83 19.64
C ALA A 107 34.91 -38.76 19.59
N ASP A 108 34.12 -38.63 20.66
CA ASP A 108 33.09 -37.61 20.77
C ASP A 108 33.67 -36.20 20.68
N LEU A 109 34.79 -35.93 21.38
CA LEU A 109 35.49 -34.65 21.30
C LEU A 109 35.96 -34.34 19.87
N ARG A 110 36.51 -35.33 19.16
CA ARG A 110 36.94 -35.14 17.77
C ARG A 110 35.75 -34.87 16.85
N GLU A 111 34.62 -35.56 17.04
CA GLU A 111 33.43 -35.34 16.23
C GLU A 111 32.80 -33.97 16.52
N LEU A 112 32.73 -33.55 17.78
CA LEU A 112 32.26 -32.22 18.16
C LEU A 112 33.16 -31.11 17.58
N GLN A 113 34.49 -31.31 17.61
CA GLN A 113 35.44 -30.40 16.96
C GLN A 113 35.19 -30.32 15.45
N ARG A 114 35.02 -31.46 14.76
CA ARG A 114 34.72 -31.52 13.33
C ARG A 114 33.41 -30.81 12.99
N ILE A 115 32.35 -31.05 13.77
CA ILE A 115 31.05 -30.38 13.59
C ILE A 115 31.18 -28.88 13.81
N LEU A 116 31.94 -28.44 14.82
CA LEU A 116 32.17 -27.02 15.07
C LEU A 116 32.91 -26.36 13.90
N GLU A 117 33.96 -27.01 13.40
CA GLU A 117 34.69 -26.53 12.22
C GLU A 117 33.79 -26.46 10.98
N ASP A 118 33.00 -27.49 10.69
CA ASP A 118 32.05 -27.50 9.56
C ASP A 118 31.04 -26.34 9.69
N LYS A 119 30.53 -26.08 10.90
CA LYS A 119 29.62 -24.97 11.19
C LYS A 119 30.29 -23.61 11.01
N ASP A 120 31.53 -23.45 11.46
CA ASP A 120 32.30 -22.23 11.28
C ASP A 120 32.58 -21.95 9.79
N HIS A 121 32.92 -22.99 9.02
CA HIS A 121 33.11 -22.86 7.57
C HIS A 121 31.81 -22.48 6.86
N SER A 122 30.69 -23.13 7.22
CA SER A 122 29.37 -22.81 6.68
C SER A 122 28.93 -21.38 7.03
N TYR A 123 29.14 -20.95 8.29
CA TYR A 123 28.86 -19.59 8.72
C TYR A 123 29.68 -18.56 7.95
N LYS A 124 31.00 -18.78 7.83
CA LYS A 124 31.88 -17.89 7.05
C LYS A 124 31.52 -17.86 5.57
N SER A 125 31.06 -18.97 4.97
CA SER A 125 30.57 -18.97 3.58
C SER A 125 29.31 -18.13 3.45
N ALA A 126 28.32 -18.35 4.32
CA ALA A 126 27.07 -17.61 4.33
C ALA A 126 27.30 -16.10 4.59
N GLU A 127 28.27 -15.75 5.42
CA GLU A 127 28.64 -14.35 5.67
C GLU A 127 29.29 -13.71 4.44
N ARG A 128 30.14 -14.44 3.70
CA ARG A 128 30.69 -13.97 2.41
C ARG A 128 29.60 -13.80 1.36
N GLU A 129 28.68 -14.76 1.24
CA GLU A 129 27.54 -14.67 0.32
C GLU A 129 26.64 -13.48 0.65
N LYS A 130 26.35 -13.25 1.93
CA LYS A 130 25.63 -12.05 2.40
C LYS A 130 26.38 -10.77 2.05
N ALA A 131 27.69 -10.72 2.25
CA ALA A 131 28.50 -9.55 1.91
C ALA A 131 28.45 -9.26 0.40
N VAL A 132 28.56 -10.30 -0.44
CA VAL A 132 28.42 -10.17 -1.90
C VAL A 132 27.04 -9.63 -2.27
N LEU A 133 25.96 -10.20 -1.72
CA LEU A 133 24.60 -9.73 -1.99
C LEU A 133 24.40 -8.27 -1.55
N ILE A 134 24.96 -7.87 -0.41
CA ILE A 134 24.93 -6.47 0.04
C ILE A 134 25.66 -5.60 -0.98
N THR A 135 26.85 -5.98 -1.45
CA THR A 135 27.58 -5.19 -2.45
C THR A 135 26.79 -5.05 -3.75
N GLU A 136 26.20 -6.14 -4.26
CA GLU A 136 25.37 -6.12 -5.47
C GLU A 136 24.15 -5.20 -5.32
N LEU A 137 23.42 -5.30 -4.20
CA LEU A 137 22.28 -4.44 -3.92
C LEU A 137 22.71 -2.97 -3.76
N THR A 138 23.85 -2.70 -3.14
CA THR A 138 24.36 -1.32 -3.03
C THR A 138 24.77 -0.75 -4.39
N GLU A 139 25.40 -1.54 -5.26
CA GLU A 139 25.74 -1.10 -6.61
C GLU A 139 24.48 -0.86 -7.46
N GLN A 140 23.48 -1.74 -7.38
CA GLN A 140 22.20 -1.56 -8.08
C GLN A 140 21.51 -0.28 -7.62
N ASN A 141 21.45 -0.03 -6.31
CA ASN A 141 20.89 1.20 -5.76
C ASN A 141 21.66 2.44 -6.22
N GLN A 142 22.99 2.40 -6.27
CA GLN A 142 23.80 3.50 -6.81
C GLN A 142 23.55 3.74 -8.30
N ARG A 143 23.42 2.69 -9.11
CA ARG A 143 23.10 2.80 -10.55
C ARG A 143 21.73 3.43 -10.76
N LEU A 144 20.70 2.94 -10.05
CA LEU A 144 19.36 3.52 -10.09
C LEU A 144 19.35 4.97 -9.63
N GLN A 145 20.08 5.30 -8.57
CA GLN A 145 20.22 6.68 -8.10
C GLN A 145 20.87 7.60 -9.15
N SER A 146 21.90 7.12 -9.85
CA SER A 146 22.52 7.86 -10.95
C SER A 146 21.55 8.06 -12.12
N GLN A 147 20.78 7.03 -12.49
CA GLN A 147 19.77 7.12 -13.54
C GLN A 147 18.66 8.13 -13.18
N ILE A 148 18.20 8.14 -11.93
CA ILE A 148 17.23 9.13 -11.44
C ILE A 148 17.81 10.53 -11.50
N LYS A 149 19.08 10.73 -11.10
CA LYS A 149 19.76 12.03 -11.21
C LYS A 149 19.89 12.51 -12.65
N GLU A 150 20.23 11.61 -13.58
CA GLU A 150 20.28 11.93 -15.00
C GLU A 150 18.90 12.31 -15.55
N SER A 151 17.86 11.54 -15.22
CA SER A 151 16.47 11.84 -15.58
C SER A 151 16.03 13.19 -15.04
N SER A 152 16.28 13.46 -13.76
CA SER A 152 15.99 14.74 -13.11
C SER A 152 16.70 15.91 -13.79
N LYS A 153 17.98 15.74 -14.17
CA LYS A 153 18.72 16.76 -14.92
C LYS A 153 18.12 17.01 -16.30
N THR A 154 17.68 15.96 -17.01
CA THR A 154 17.00 16.13 -18.30
C THR A 154 15.64 16.81 -18.14
N GLU A 155 14.91 16.53 -17.06
CA GLU A 155 13.65 17.19 -16.73
C GLU A 155 13.86 18.68 -16.41
N GLU A 156 14.88 19.03 -15.64
CA GLU A 156 15.29 20.43 -15.40
C GLU A 156 15.65 21.16 -16.71
N GLN A 157 16.33 20.49 -17.63
CA GLN A 157 16.64 21.05 -18.95
C GLN A 157 15.38 21.26 -19.80
N LEU A 158 14.47 20.29 -19.83
CA LEU A 158 13.22 20.44 -20.58
C LEU A 158 12.29 21.49 -19.96
N THR A 159 12.22 21.57 -18.64
CA THR A 159 11.41 22.59 -17.95
C THR A 159 11.96 24.01 -18.17
N SER A 160 13.29 24.19 -18.16
CA SER A 160 13.90 25.48 -18.53
C SER A 160 13.65 25.86 -20.00
N GLN A 161 13.71 24.89 -20.93
CA GLN A 161 13.33 25.12 -22.33
C GLN A 161 11.85 25.49 -22.49
N LEU A 162 10.96 24.79 -21.80
CA LEU A 162 9.53 25.09 -21.78
C LEU A 162 9.26 26.48 -21.21
N GLN A 163 9.97 26.88 -20.15
CA GLN A 163 9.86 28.23 -19.60
C GLN A 163 10.32 29.28 -20.61
N SER A 164 11.46 29.08 -21.28
CA SER A 164 11.92 29.98 -22.34
C SER A 164 10.91 30.09 -23.49
N LEU A 165 10.30 28.99 -23.91
CA LEU A 165 9.26 29.00 -24.95
C LEU A 165 7.99 29.71 -24.48
N ARG A 166 7.57 29.53 -23.22
CA ARG A 166 6.46 30.28 -22.62
C ARG A 166 6.74 31.78 -22.60
N ASP A 167 7.94 32.18 -22.21
CA ASP A 167 8.36 33.57 -22.19
C ASP A 167 8.38 34.16 -23.60
N GLN A 168 8.86 33.42 -24.60
CA GLN A 168 8.81 33.82 -26.01
C GLN A 168 7.37 33.98 -26.53
N CYS A 169 6.48 33.05 -26.20
CA CYS A 169 5.06 33.14 -26.55
C CYS A 169 4.37 34.31 -25.85
N SER A 170 4.69 34.55 -24.58
CA SER A 170 4.21 35.69 -23.80
C SER A 170 4.65 37.01 -24.45
N LEU A 171 5.93 37.11 -24.82
CA LEU A 171 6.47 38.29 -25.51
C LEU A 171 5.78 38.51 -26.86
N ARG A 172 5.61 37.45 -27.68
CA ARG A 172 4.88 37.56 -28.95
C ARG A 172 3.42 37.98 -28.74
N LYS A 173 2.76 37.50 -27.68
CA LYS A 173 1.40 37.91 -27.33
C LYS A 173 1.35 39.38 -26.92
N SER A 174 2.33 39.86 -26.15
CA SER A 174 2.45 41.29 -25.81
C SER A 174 2.66 42.14 -27.06
N ASN A 175 3.60 41.76 -27.93
CA ASN A 175 3.85 42.49 -29.18
C ASN A 175 2.61 42.52 -30.08
N LEU A 176 1.89 41.40 -30.18
CA LEU A 176 0.63 41.35 -30.93
C LEU A 176 -0.43 42.26 -30.31
N GLN A 177 -0.51 42.31 -28.98
CA GLN A 177 -1.40 43.22 -28.26
C GLN A 177 -1.04 44.69 -28.52
N ASP A 178 0.25 45.02 -28.57
CA ASP A 178 0.75 46.37 -28.89
C ASP A 178 0.46 46.75 -30.34
N HIS A 179 0.58 45.81 -31.28
CA HIS A 179 0.17 46.04 -32.67
C HIS A 179 -1.36 46.19 -32.80
N GLN A 180 -2.12 45.40 -32.04
CA GLN A 180 -3.58 45.49 -32.02
C GLN A 180 -4.04 46.86 -31.48
N SER A 181 -3.47 47.33 -30.36
CA SER A 181 -3.76 48.67 -29.84
C SER A 181 -3.36 49.77 -30.81
N SER A 182 -2.22 49.63 -31.49
CA SER A 182 -1.79 50.57 -32.55
C SER A 182 -2.77 50.58 -33.74
N LEU A 183 -3.29 49.43 -34.15
CA LEU A 183 -4.30 49.32 -35.20
C LEU A 183 -5.64 49.93 -34.77
N ASP A 184 -6.03 49.76 -33.52
CA ASP A 184 -7.27 50.35 -33.00
C ASP A 184 -7.17 51.89 -32.97
N VAL A 185 -6.01 52.45 -32.59
CA VAL A 185 -5.76 53.90 -32.73
C VAL A 185 -5.87 54.39 -34.17
N LEU A 186 -5.29 53.67 -35.13
CA LEU A 186 -5.40 54.01 -36.55
C LEU A 186 -6.83 53.87 -37.08
N ARG A 187 -7.58 52.88 -36.60
CA ARG A 187 -9.01 52.73 -36.94
C ARG A 187 -9.83 53.90 -36.41
N ASP A 188 -9.58 54.32 -35.18
CA ASP A 188 -10.23 55.49 -34.58
C ASP A 188 -9.88 56.76 -35.37
N GLU A 189 -8.63 56.92 -35.79
CA GLU A 189 -8.21 58.05 -36.63
C GLU A 189 -8.93 58.03 -37.99
N ILE A 190 -9.01 56.88 -38.67
CA ILE A 190 -9.75 56.73 -39.93
C ILE A 190 -11.23 57.03 -39.72
N TYR A 191 -11.82 56.54 -38.62
CA TYR A 191 -13.21 56.79 -38.28
C TYR A 191 -13.46 58.29 -38.11
N MET A 192 -12.63 58.98 -37.31
CA MET A 192 -12.70 60.44 -37.13
C MET A 192 -12.53 61.20 -38.46
N MET A 193 -11.62 60.75 -39.33
CA MET A 193 -11.44 61.35 -40.66
C MET A 193 -12.63 61.10 -41.58
N SER A 194 -13.26 59.92 -41.48
CA SER A 194 -14.47 59.59 -42.23
C SER A 194 -15.68 60.41 -41.77
N GLU A 195 -15.82 60.65 -40.46
CA GLU A 195 -16.85 61.54 -39.93
C GLU A 195 -16.65 62.98 -40.41
N LYS A 196 -15.41 63.50 -40.32
CA LYS A 196 -15.06 64.83 -40.87
C LYS A 196 -15.36 64.93 -42.36
N LYS A 197 -15.04 63.89 -43.15
CA LYS A 197 -15.39 63.82 -44.57
C LYS A 197 -16.91 63.87 -44.76
N SER A 198 -17.67 63.06 -44.03
CA SER A 198 -19.14 63.05 -44.11
C SER A 198 -19.76 64.40 -43.75
N GLU A 199 -19.16 65.13 -42.81
CA GLU A 199 -19.59 66.47 -42.42
C GLU A 199 -19.31 67.49 -43.52
N LEU A 200 -18.12 67.43 -44.14
CA LEU A 200 -17.79 68.26 -45.30
C LEU A 200 -18.68 67.96 -46.50
N GLU A 201 -18.99 66.69 -46.77
CA GLU A 201 -19.94 66.29 -47.81
C GLU A 201 -21.35 66.82 -47.52
N ARG A 202 -21.83 66.76 -46.27
CA ARG A 202 -23.11 67.38 -45.85
C ARG A 202 -23.10 68.89 -46.05
N ARG A 203 -22.02 69.59 -45.68
CA ARG A 203 -21.87 71.03 -45.90
C ARG A 203 -21.86 71.37 -47.40
N LEU A 204 -21.13 70.60 -48.21
CA LEU A 204 -21.09 70.78 -49.66
C LEU A 204 -22.48 70.60 -50.28
N ASN A 205 -23.20 69.54 -49.90
CA ASN A 205 -24.56 69.30 -50.39
C ASN A 205 -25.51 70.45 -50.03
N SER A 206 -25.42 71.01 -48.82
CA SER A 206 -26.19 72.18 -48.41
C SER A 206 -25.90 73.40 -49.31
N VAL A 207 -24.62 73.68 -49.59
CA VAL A 207 -24.23 74.77 -50.51
C VAL A 207 -24.70 74.51 -51.94
N VAL A 208 -24.65 73.27 -52.40
CA VAL A 208 -25.19 72.88 -53.71
C VAL A 208 -26.69 73.11 -53.78
N MET A 209 -27.46 72.72 -52.75
CA MET A 209 -28.90 73.01 -52.69
C MET A 209 -29.19 74.51 -52.65
N GLN A 210 -28.38 75.29 -51.90
CA GLN A 210 -28.50 76.75 -51.91
C GLN A 210 -28.21 77.34 -53.30
N ARG A 211 -27.16 76.88 -53.98
CA ARG A 211 -26.84 77.27 -55.36
C ARG A 211 -27.99 76.93 -56.30
N ASP A 212 -28.55 75.74 -56.22
CA ASP A 212 -29.62 75.29 -57.11
C ASP A 212 -30.90 76.10 -56.86
N ASN A 213 -31.24 76.39 -55.61
CA ASN A 213 -32.35 77.29 -55.26
C ASN A 213 -32.13 78.72 -55.78
N LEU A 214 -30.91 79.24 -55.71
CA LEU A 214 -30.55 80.54 -56.29
C LEU A 214 -30.63 80.49 -57.82
N SER A 215 -30.26 79.38 -58.45
CA SER A 215 -30.40 79.18 -59.89
C SER A 215 -31.86 79.17 -60.30
N THR A 216 -32.74 78.44 -59.60
CA THR A 216 -34.18 78.43 -59.90
C THR A 216 -34.79 79.81 -59.67
N ALA A 217 -34.39 80.52 -58.61
CA ALA A 217 -34.84 81.89 -58.37
C ALA A 217 -34.36 82.87 -59.46
N LEU A 218 -33.14 82.65 -59.99
CA LEU A 218 -32.62 83.39 -61.13
C LEU A 218 -33.43 83.10 -62.39
N ASP A 219 -33.71 81.82 -62.69
CA ASP A 219 -34.52 81.42 -63.84
C ASP A 219 -35.93 82.04 -63.76
N GLU A 220 -36.60 81.97 -62.61
CA GLU A 220 -37.89 82.63 -62.38
C GLU A 220 -37.81 84.15 -62.57
N ALA A 221 -36.74 84.79 -62.09
CA ALA A 221 -36.53 86.22 -62.30
C ALA A 221 -36.32 86.54 -63.79
N THR A 222 -35.60 85.70 -64.53
CA THR A 222 -35.44 85.86 -65.98
C THR A 222 -36.75 85.66 -66.73
N ASP A 223 -37.60 84.70 -66.35
CA ASP A 223 -38.93 84.52 -66.93
C ASP A 223 -39.84 85.72 -66.66
N ARG A 224 -39.81 86.27 -65.44
CA ARG A 224 -40.53 87.52 -65.10
C ARG A 224 -40.04 88.68 -65.95
N ILE A 225 -38.72 88.83 -66.14
CA ILE A 225 -38.16 89.85 -67.04
C ILE A 225 -38.69 89.64 -68.47
N MET A 226 -38.64 88.42 -69.00
CA MET A 226 -39.16 88.12 -70.33
C MET A 226 -40.66 88.43 -70.48
N MET A 227 -41.47 88.14 -69.46
CA MET A 227 -42.90 88.49 -69.45
C MET A 227 -43.12 90.00 -69.42
N LEU A 228 -42.40 90.72 -68.57
CA LEU A 228 -42.46 92.19 -68.51
C LEU A 228 -42.05 92.79 -69.85
N GLU A 229 -40.97 92.32 -70.46
CA GLU A 229 -40.56 92.76 -71.79
C GLU A 229 -41.61 92.48 -72.88
N ARG A 230 -42.30 91.33 -72.83
CA ARG A 230 -43.42 91.05 -73.75
C ARG A 230 -44.58 92.03 -73.55
N THR A 231 -45.02 92.23 -72.31
CA THR A 231 -46.09 93.19 -72.01
C THR A 231 -45.71 94.62 -72.38
N ALA A 232 -44.44 95.00 -72.23
CA ALA A 232 -43.94 96.30 -72.67
C ALA A 232 -44.02 96.44 -74.20
N ARG A 233 -43.60 95.40 -74.96
CA ARG A 233 -43.74 95.38 -76.43
C ARG A 233 -45.21 95.42 -76.88
N GLU A 234 -46.10 94.71 -76.18
CA GLU A 234 -47.54 94.72 -76.43
C GLU A 234 -48.16 96.09 -76.14
N GLN A 235 -47.81 96.72 -75.02
CA GLN A 235 -48.23 98.08 -74.68
C GLN A 235 -47.69 99.10 -75.69
N GLU A 236 -46.43 98.97 -76.12
CA GLU A 236 -45.90 99.80 -77.21
C GLU A 236 -46.68 99.60 -78.52
N LEU A 237 -47.08 98.37 -78.84
CA LEU A 237 -47.90 98.09 -80.03
C LEU A 237 -49.30 98.67 -79.88
N GLN A 238 -49.94 98.54 -78.72
CA GLN A 238 -51.23 99.16 -78.41
C GLN A 238 -51.15 100.68 -78.53
N LEU A 239 -50.10 101.30 -78.00
CA LEU A 239 -49.85 102.73 -78.14
C LEU A 239 -49.62 103.12 -79.61
N ARG A 240 -48.96 102.28 -80.42
CA ARG A 240 -48.82 102.52 -81.86
C ARG A 240 -50.17 102.41 -82.58
N ASN A 241 -51.02 101.45 -82.21
CA ASN A 241 -52.34 101.27 -82.81
C ASN A 241 -53.29 102.40 -82.41
N SER A 242 -53.37 102.77 -81.14
CA SER A 242 -54.19 103.90 -80.70
C SER A 242 -53.74 105.23 -81.32
N ARG A 243 -52.43 105.41 -81.56
CA ARG A 243 -51.91 106.52 -82.36
C ARG A 243 -52.45 106.49 -83.80
N ARG A 244 -52.43 105.33 -84.47
CA ARG A 244 -53.01 105.21 -85.83
C ARG A 244 -54.51 105.46 -85.84
N GLU A 245 -55.27 104.92 -84.88
CA GLU A 245 -56.71 105.16 -84.75
C GLU A 245 -57.01 106.64 -84.52
N LEU A 246 -56.18 107.33 -83.72
CA LEU A 246 -56.27 108.78 -83.56
C LEU A 246 -55.99 109.54 -84.85
N ASP A 247 -55.00 109.11 -85.63
CA ASP A 247 -54.70 109.71 -86.94
C ASP A 247 -55.87 109.49 -87.93
N GLU A 248 -56.44 108.28 -88.00
CA GLU A 248 -57.61 107.96 -88.83
C GLU A 248 -58.85 108.75 -88.41
N LEU A 249 -59.09 108.87 -87.09
CA LEU A 249 -60.15 109.72 -86.56
C LEU A 249 -59.89 111.19 -86.91
N HIS A 250 -58.65 111.66 -86.85
CA HIS A 250 -58.29 113.01 -87.29
C HIS A 250 -58.61 113.24 -88.77
N ASP A 251 -58.30 112.29 -89.64
CA ASP A 251 -58.58 112.36 -91.08
C ASP A 251 -60.10 112.33 -91.37
N VAL A 252 -60.86 111.46 -90.67
CA VAL A 252 -62.32 111.41 -90.79
C VAL A 252 -62.97 112.69 -90.24
N ASN A 253 -62.48 113.23 -89.15
CA ASN A 253 -62.93 114.54 -88.62
C ASN A 253 -62.56 115.68 -89.59
N GLY A 254 -61.42 115.60 -90.27
CA GLY A 254 -61.06 116.49 -91.37
C GLY A 254 -62.04 116.43 -92.54
N SER A 255 -62.48 115.22 -92.92
CA SER A 255 -63.46 115.03 -94.00
C SER A 255 -64.89 115.44 -93.66
N LEU A 256 -65.24 115.45 -92.37
CA LEU A 256 -66.53 115.94 -91.85
C LEU A 256 -66.49 117.44 -91.51
N GLY A 257 -65.29 118.01 -91.31
CA GLY A 257 -65.05 119.44 -91.11
C GLY A 257 -65.36 120.30 -92.34
N GLU A 258 -65.19 119.77 -93.56
CA GLU A 258 -65.50 120.50 -94.81
C GLU A 258 -67.01 120.58 -95.14
N ARG A 259 -67.90 119.94 -94.37
CA ARG A 259 -69.36 119.97 -94.60
C ARG A 259 -70.18 120.60 -93.47
N LEU A 260 -69.54 121.21 -92.47
CA LEU A 260 -70.19 121.85 -91.31
C LEU A 260 -69.73 123.31 -91.08
N GLU A 261 -69.52 124.07 -92.17
CA GLU A 261 -69.32 125.54 -92.18
C GLU A 261 -70.60 126.36 -92.46
N ALA A 262 -71.79 125.78 -92.32
CA ALA A 262 -73.06 126.51 -92.37
C ALA A 262 -73.95 126.17 -91.17
N MET A 263 -74.10 127.16 -90.27
CA MET A 263 -75.04 127.27 -89.14
C MET A 263 -74.66 126.55 -87.82
N GLY A 264 -74.12 127.35 -86.89
CA GLY A 264 -74.86 127.76 -85.68
C GLY A 264 -74.95 126.81 -84.47
N SER A 265 -74.10 127.09 -83.47
CA SER A 265 -74.39 127.30 -82.03
C SER A 265 -75.39 126.41 -81.24
N LEU A 266 -74.96 126.05 -80.01
CA LEU A 266 -75.68 125.71 -78.76
C LEU A 266 -75.79 124.23 -78.31
N GLN A 267 -75.22 124.02 -77.11
CA GLN A 267 -75.72 123.34 -75.89
C GLN A 267 -76.02 121.81 -75.81
N ASN A 268 -75.46 121.27 -74.71
CA ASN A 268 -76.01 120.30 -73.72
C ASN A 268 -75.92 118.77 -73.90
N GLY A 269 -75.51 118.08 -72.81
CA GLY A 269 -75.76 116.65 -72.54
C GLY A 269 -74.63 115.89 -71.81
N HIS A 270 -74.26 116.22 -70.57
CA HIS A 270 -74.62 115.55 -69.29
C HIS A 270 -74.16 114.10 -68.99
N ARG A 271 -73.67 113.95 -67.74
CA ARG A 271 -73.53 112.78 -66.80
C ARG A 271 -72.09 112.27 -66.64
N SER A 272 -71.52 112.07 -65.45
CA SER A 272 -72.04 112.09 -64.08
C SER A 272 -70.91 112.40 -63.08
N LEU A 273 -71.21 113.25 -62.10
CA LEU A 273 -70.48 113.44 -60.86
C LEU A 273 -70.58 112.19 -59.98
N HIS A 274 -69.54 111.87 -59.22
CA HIS A 274 -69.64 111.82 -57.77
C HIS A 274 -68.27 112.07 -57.15
N SER A 275 -68.24 113.05 -56.25
CA SER A 275 -67.14 113.50 -55.43
C SER A 275 -67.73 113.71 -54.03
N GLU A 276 -67.06 113.20 -53.01
CA GLU A 276 -67.16 113.50 -51.57
C GLU A 276 -65.90 112.82 -50.99
N MET A 277 -64.88 113.45 -50.38
CA MET A 277 -64.83 114.45 -49.31
C MET A 277 -65.70 114.06 -48.12
N GLU A 278 -65.09 113.56 -47.03
CA GLU A 278 -64.85 114.33 -45.81
C GLU A 278 -64.36 113.46 -44.64
N CYS A 279 -63.89 114.18 -43.61
CA CYS A 279 -63.01 113.80 -42.52
C CYS A 279 -63.70 113.19 -41.28
N GLU A 280 -62.86 112.53 -40.47
CA GLU A 280 -62.77 112.54 -38.98
C GLU A 280 -63.89 112.00 -38.04
N ASP A 281 -63.39 111.14 -37.13
CA ASP A 281 -63.62 110.96 -35.67
C ASP A 281 -64.94 110.46 -35.02
N SER A 282 -64.74 109.37 -34.25
CA SER A 282 -65.22 108.99 -32.90
C SER A 282 -66.68 109.20 -32.41
N ALA A 283 -67.33 108.04 -32.15
CA ALA A 283 -68.04 107.62 -30.91
C ALA A 283 -69.60 107.58 -30.82
N LEU A 284 -70.08 106.42 -30.28
CA LEU A 284 -71.29 106.09 -29.48
C LEU A 284 -72.51 105.35 -30.09
N SER A 285 -72.64 104.08 -29.62
CA SER A 285 -73.83 103.29 -29.19
C SER A 285 -74.99 102.89 -30.11
N SER A 286 -75.17 101.57 -30.37
CA SER A 286 -76.09 100.66 -29.63
C SER A 286 -76.24 99.25 -30.26
N MET A 287 -76.48 98.24 -29.40
CA MET A 287 -76.78 96.78 -29.55
C MET A 287 -78.05 96.44 -30.40
N PRO A 288 -78.50 95.16 -30.66
CA PRO A 288 -78.25 93.86 -29.96
C PRO A 288 -78.12 92.50 -30.75
N LEU A 289 -77.40 91.55 -30.14
CA LEU A 289 -77.70 90.14 -29.72
C LEU A 289 -78.02 88.92 -30.66
N GLY A 290 -77.27 87.80 -30.44
CA GLY A 290 -77.70 86.37 -30.49
C GLY A 290 -77.08 85.51 -31.62
N ASP A 291 -76.58 84.26 -31.47
CA ASP A 291 -76.68 83.26 -30.39
C ASP A 291 -75.67 82.08 -30.60
N ASP A 292 -74.55 82.06 -29.86
CA ASP A 292 -73.54 80.95 -29.82
C ASP A 292 -73.68 80.09 -28.54
N LEU A 293 -74.85 80.10 -27.90
CA LEU A 293 -75.05 79.51 -26.57
C LEU A 293 -75.43 78.00 -26.59
N HIS A 294 -75.65 77.41 -27.76
CA HIS A 294 -76.16 76.02 -27.84
C HIS A 294 -75.07 74.94 -27.89
N GLN A 295 -73.86 75.27 -28.34
CA GLN A 295 -72.78 74.29 -28.52
C GLN A 295 -71.98 74.05 -27.22
N LEU A 296 -71.91 75.05 -26.33
CA LEU A 296 -71.25 74.94 -25.02
C LEU A 296 -72.04 74.08 -24.02
N LYS A 297 -73.37 73.98 -24.17
CA LYS A 297 -74.22 73.21 -23.24
C LYS A 297 -74.08 71.68 -23.39
N LEU A 298 -73.67 71.19 -24.56
CA LEU A 298 -73.47 69.75 -24.80
C LEU A 298 -72.16 69.24 -24.16
N GLU A 299 -71.12 70.06 -24.09
CA GLU A 299 -69.84 69.68 -23.45
C GLU A 299 -69.94 69.67 -21.92
N ILE A 300 -70.72 70.59 -21.33
CA ILE A 300 -70.89 70.69 -19.87
C ILE A 300 -71.57 69.43 -19.28
N VAL A 301 -72.51 68.82 -20.01
CA VAL A 301 -73.18 67.57 -19.55
C VAL A 301 -72.22 66.37 -19.58
N SER A 302 -71.35 66.29 -20.59
CA SER A 302 -70.38 65.18 -20.72
C SER A 302 -69.25 65.22 -19.67
N VAL A 303 -68.91 66.42 -19.17
CA VAL A 303 -67.93 66.60 -18.09
C VAL A 303 -68.55 66.28 -16.72
N TYR A 304 -69.85 66.57 -16.54
CA TYR A 304 -70.57 66.23 -15.31
C TYR A 304 -70.65 64.71 -15.07
N ASP A 305 -70.93 63.91 -16.09
CA ASP A 305 -70.97 62.43 -15.97
C ASP A 305 -69.59 61.81 -15.71
N ARG A 306 -68.53 62.40 -16.27
CA ARG A 306 -67.14 61.94 -16.06
C ARG A 306 -66.63 62.20 -14.66
N VAL A 307 -66.96 63.36 -14.07
CA VAL A 307 -66.58 63.72 -12.69
C VAL A 307 -67.37 62.88 -11.67
N ARG A 308 -68.65 62.57 -11.95
CA ARG A 308 -69.48 61.71 -11.11
C ARG A 308 -68.97 60.26 -11.02
N MET A 309 -68.47 59.70 -12.12
CA MET A 309 -67.83 58.38 -12.16
C MET A 309 -66.52 58.33 -11.36
N ALA A 310 -65.70 59.39 -11.43
CA ALA A 310 -64.44 59.48 -10.68
C ALA A 310 -64.68 59.54 -9.15
N CYS A 311 -65.68 60.30 -8.69
CA CYS A 311 -66.09 60.32 -7.27
C CYS A 311 -66.59 58.97 -6.76
N GLN A 312 -67.34 58.21 -7.57
CA GLN A 312 -67.81 56.86 -7.20
C GLN A 312 -66.65 55.86 -7.07
N THR A 313 -65.61 56.01 -7.88
CA THR A 313 -64.42 55.13 -7.87
C THR A 313 -63.55 55.38 -6.63
N LEU A 314 -63.46 56.64 -6.17
CA LEU A 314 -62.80 57.01 -4.91
C LEU A 314 -63.59 56.54 -3.68
N LYS A 315 -64.92 56.66 -3.69
CA LYS A 315 -65.79 56.14 -2.60
C LYS A 315 -65.73 54.62 -2.46
N HIS A 316 -65.63 53.87 -3.57
CA HIS A 316 -65.50 52.40 -3.54
C HIS A 316 -64.16 51.91 -2.99
N LYS A 317 -63.08 52.71 -3.07
CA LYS A 317 -61.77 52.36 -2.50
C LYS A 317 -61.64 52.68 -1.01
N ALA A 318 -62.53 53.52 -0.47
CA ALA A 318 -62.37 54.10 0.86
C ALA A 318 -63.15 53.42 2.01
N HIS A 319 -64.14 52.54 1.76
CA HIS A 319 -64.63 51.44 2.65
C HIS A 319 -66.07 50.99 2.30
N HIS A 320 -66.36 49.69 2.52
CA HIS A 320 -67.64 49.00 2.26
C HIS A 320 -68.84 49.59 3.04
N SER A 321 -69.88 50.10 2.36
CA SER A 321 -71.23 50.21 2.93
C SER A 321 -72.30 50.23 1.84
N ASP A 322 -73.20 49.25 1.89
CA ASP A 322 -74.37 49.09 1.02
C ASP A 322 -75.48 50.09 1.41
N SER A 323 -75.91 50.95 0.47
CA SER A 323 -77.21 51.62 0.58
C SER A 323 -77.74 52.10 -0.79
N PRO A 324 -79.07 52.10 -1.03
CA PRO A 324 -79.63 51.83 -2.34
C PRO A 324 -79.80 53.06 -3.23
N MET A 325 -79.82 52.74 -4.52
CA MET A 325 -80.18 53.54 -5.69
C MET A 325 -81.31 54.58 -5.48
N ARG A 326 -81.10 55.79 -6.04
CA ARG A 326 -82.17 56.71 -6.46
C ARG A 326 -81.84 57.31 -7.85
N PRO A 327 -82.87 57.58 -8.68
CA PRO A 327 -82.80 57.43 -10.13
C PRO A 327 -82.31 58.67 -10.88
N ASP A 328 -82.05 58.45 -12.16
CA ASP A 328 -81.61 59.41 -13.18
C ASP A 328 -82.40 60.72 -13.17
N ILE A 329 -81.67 61.85 -13.18
CA ILE A 329 -82.23 63.19 -13.30
C ILE A 329 -82.13 63.61 -14.77
N THR A 330 -83.27 63.67 -15.44
CA THR A 330 -83.39 64.26 -16.78
C THR A 330 -83.30 65.79 -16.75
N VAL A 331 -82.81 66.37 -17.84
CA VAL A 331 -82.41 67.76 -18.22
C VAL A 331 -83.15 68.96 -17.59
N HIS A 332 -84.27 68.81 -16.86
CA HIS A 332 -85.08 69.91 -16.34
C HIS A 332 -85.05 70.13 -14.82
N GLN A 333 -84.10 69.54 -14.08
CA GLN A 333 -83.98 69.76 -12.61
C GLN A 333 -82.57 70.16 -12.14
N VAL A 334 -81.76 70.78 -13.00
CA VAL A 334 -80.47 71.36 -12.57
C VAL A 334 -80.71 72.75 -11.96
N LYS A 335 -80.80 72.84 -10.63
CA LYS A 335 -80.72 74.12 -9.90
C LYS A 335 -79.26 74.53 -9.68
N MET A 336 -78.99 75.84 -9.76
CA MET A 336 -77.68 76.41 -9.44
C MET A 336 -77.28 76.02 -8.01
N GLY A 337 -76.13 75.37 -7.85
CA GLY A 337 -75.59 74.93 -6.56
C GLY A 337 -75.27 73.43 -6.45
N LEU A 338 -75.79 72.57 -7.33
CA LEU A 338 -75.53 71.12 -7.32
C LEU A 338 -74.06 70.77 -7.62
N LEU A 339 -73.38 71.54 -8.48
CA LEU A 339 -71.96 71.36 -8.75
C LEU A 339 -71.10 71.83 -7.56
N THR A 340 -71.55 72.87 -6.87
CA THR A 340 -70.87 73.42 -5.69
C THR A 340 -70.97 72.47 -4.50
N THR A 341 -72.11 71.79 -4.29
CA THR A 341 -72.24 70.77 -3.24
C THR A 341 -71.42 69.52 -3.53
N VAL A 342 -71.31 69.07 -4.78
CA VAL A 342 -70.45 67.92 -5.15
C VAL A 342 -68.96 68.27 -5.02
N ILE A 343 -68.57 69.52 -5.32
CA ILE A 343 -67.21 70.00 -5.09
C ILE A 343 -66.95 70.16 -3.59
N GLN A 344 -67.92 70.62 -2.80
CA GLN A 344 -67.80 70.69 -1.34
C GLN A 344 -67.69 69.30 -0.71
N GLU A 345 -68.49 68.31 -1.15
CA GLU A 345 -68.36 66.91 -0.71
C GLU A 345 -67.01 66.29 -1.10
N LEU A 346 -66.43 66.67 -2.25
CA LEU A 346 -65.07 66.29 -2.67
C LEU A 346 -64.01 66.94 -1.78
N CYS A 347 -64.16 68.24 -1.49
CA CYS A 347 -63.27 68.97 -0.59
C CYS A 347 -63.36 68.42 0.84
N ASP A 348 -64.55 68.03 1.31
CA ASP A 348 -64.76 67.45 2.62
C ASP A 348 -64.19 66.03 2.70
N LEU A 349 -64.34 65.20 1.65
CA LEU A 349 -63.71 63.86 1.57
C LEU A 349 -62.18 63.94 1.48
N ILE A 350 -61.64 64.92 0.74
CA ILE A 350 -60.20 65.17 0.66
C ILE A 350 -59.70 65.65 2.01
N SER A 351 -60.45 66.54 2.67
CA SER A 351 -60.14 67.03 4.02
C SER A 351 -60.20 65.90 5.03
N GLU A 352 -61.11 64.93 4.92
CA GLU A 352 -61.22 63.76 5.81
C GLU A 352 -60.09 62.74 5.59
N VAL A 353 -59.61 62.57 4.35
CA VAL A 353 -58.43 61.72 4.03
C VAL A 353 -57.12 62.40 4.44
N THR A 354 -57.00 63.73 4.34
CA THR A 354 -55.80 64.46 4.80
C THR A 354 -55.82 64.77 6.29
N SER A 355 -56.99 64.80 6.92
CA SER A 355 -57.17 64.99 8.36
C SER A 355 -57.29 63.66 9.11
N GLY A 356 -56.85 62.56 8.48
CA GLY A 356 -56.65 61.27 9.13
C GLY A 356 -55.68 61.41 10.30
N ASP A 357 -56.25 61.80 11.44
CA ASP A 357 -55.89 61.50 12.82
C ASP A 357 -54.41 61.15 13.09
N TYR A 358 -53.52 62.10 12.84
CA TYR A 358 -52.19 62.15 13.48
C TYR A 358 -52.19 63.04 14.73
N GLY A 359 -53.37 63.32 15.28
CA GLY A 359 -53.57 64.44 16.19
C GLY A 359 -54.40 64.11 17.41
N ASN A 360 -54.21 62.96 18.07
CA ASN A 360 -54.48 62.81 19.51
C ASN A 360 -54.12 61.42 20.07
N SER A 361 -52.87 60.98 19.89
CA SER A 361 -52.22 60.24 20.99
C SER A 361 -51.19 61.18 21.57
N SER A 362 -51.37 61.57 22.83
CA SER A 362 -50.45 62.43 23.58
C SER A 362 -49.16 61.68 23.90
N VAL A 363 -48.41 61.32 22.86
CA VAL A 363 -47.03 60.89 22.91
C VAL A 363 -46.31 62.03 22.23
N SER A 364 -45.52 62.80 22.98
CA SER A 364 -44.90 64.00 22.45
C SER A 364 -44.08 63.67 21.20
N VAL A 365 -43.95 64.58 20.23
CA VAL A 365 -43.11 64.35 19.03
C VAL A 365 -41.70 63.88 19.44
N THR A 366 -41.21 64.39 20.56
CA THR A 366 -39.98 63.92 21.22
C THR A 366 -40.05 62.47 21.70
N ASP A 367 -41.17 61.99 22.23
CA ASP A 367 -41.33 60.57 22.62
C ASP A 367 -41.35 59.64 21.40
N LEU A 368 -41.96 60.04 20.28
CA LEU A 368 -41.91 59.28 19.02
C LEU A 368 -40.51 59.25 18.40
N GLU A 369 -39.77 60.36 18.47
CA GLU A 369 -38.35 60.41 18.06
C GLU A 369 -37.47 59.52 18.96
N ILE A 370 -37.75 59.50 20.27
CA ILE A 370 -37.07 58.63 21.22
C ILE A 370 -37.42 57.15 20.95
N GLU A 371 -38.68 56.82 20.64
CA GLU A 371 -39.10 55.46 20.28
C GLU A 371 -38.49 55.00 18.95
N LEU A 372 -38.42 55.89 17.95
CA LEU A 372 -37.74 55.61 16.68
C LEU A 372 -36.24 55.38 16.89
N HIS A 373 -35.58 56.21 17.70
CA HIS A 373 -34.16 55.99 18.05
C HIS A 373 -33.97 54.67 18.81
N ARG A 374 -34.85 54.32 19.75
CA ARG A 374 -34.80 53.02 20.45
C ARG A 374 -35.03 51.84 19.51
N ALA A 375 -35.95 51.96 18.55
CA ALA A 375 -36.18 50.94 17.54
C ALA A 375 -34.98 50.79 16.60
N GLN A 376 -34.37 51.92 16.20
CA GLN A 376 -33.16 51.94 15.39
C GLN A 376 -31.97 51.30 16.14
N GLU A 377 -31.78 51.66 17.41
CA GLU A 377 -30.76 51.05 18.29
C GLU A 377 -31.01 49.55 18.50
N ALA A 378 -32.26 49.11 18.62
CA ALA A 378 -32.62 47.70 18.73
C ALA A 378 -32.33 46.94 17.43
N VAL A 379 -32.62 47.53 16.27
CA VAL A 379 -32.28 46.96 14.95
C VAL A 379 -30.78 46.90 14.76
N ASP A 380 -30.02 47.95 15.11
CA ASP A 380 -28.56 47.96 15.03
C ASP A 380 -27.94 46.91 15.96
N LYS A 381 -28.53 46.71 17.15
CA LYS A 381 -28.11 45.67 18.09
C LYS A 381 -28.41 44.27 17.53
N MET A 382 -29.60 44.05 16.96
CA MET A 382 -29.93 42.77 16.33
C MET A 382 -29.07 42.48 15.09
N SER A 383 -28.74 43.49 14.29
CA SER A 383 -27.80 43.36 13.16
C SER A 383 -26.41 42.96 13.64
N LYS A 384 -25.88 43.61 14.69
CA LYS A 384 -24.59 43.22 15.30
C LYS A 384 -24.61 41.80 15.86
N ASP A 385 -25.71 41.41 16.53
CA ASP A 385 -25.87 40.05 17.05
C ASP A 385 -25.94 39.01 15.91
N LEU A 386 -26.58 39.33 14.78
CA LEU A 386 -26.61 38.49 13.58
C LEU A 386 -25.24 38.39 12.91
N GLU A 387 -24.47 39.48 12.83
CA GLU A 387 -23.09 39.48 12.32
C GLU A 387 -22.19 38.58 13.18
N LEU A 388 -22.25 38.72 14.52
CA LEU A 388 -21.50 37.86 15.44
C LEU A 388 -21.90 36.38 15.28
N LYS A 389 -23.19 36.09 15.04
CA LYS A 389 -23.65 34.72 14.78
C LYS A 389 -23.20 34.21 13.42
N ALA A 390 -23.15 35.04 12.39
CA ALA A 390 -22.59 34.69 11.10
C ALA A 390 -21.10 34.35 11.21
N GLU A 391 -20.32 35.15 11.95
CA GLU A 391 -18.93 34.86 12.26
C GLU A 391 -18.74 33.58 13.10
N GLU A 392 -19.64 33.30 14.04
CA GLU A 392 -19.60 32.06 14.81
C GLU A 392 -19.88 30.84 13.92
N ILE A 393 -20.82 30.97 12.96
CA ILE A 393 -21.11 29.93 11.97
C ILE A 393 -19.92 29.72 11.03
N THR A 394 -19.25 30.78 10.56
CA THR A 394 -18.04 30.62 9.72
C THR A 394 -16.92 29.93 10.48
N ARG A 395 -16.63 30.34 11.74
CA ARG A 395 -15.63 29.65 12.59
C ARG A 395 -15.96 28.19 12.83
N ARG A 396 -17.25 27.86 13.04
CA ARG A 396 -17.70 26.46 13.16
C ARG A 396 -17.55 25.71 11.84
N GLY A 397 -17.82 26.36 10.71
CA GLY A 397 -17.59 25.82 9.37
C GLY A 397 -16.12 25.47 9.13
N ASP A 398 -15.21 26.39 9.47
CA ASP A 398 -13.76 26.18 9.36
C ASP A 398 -13.28 25.04 10.26
N SER A 399 -13.79 24.97 11.49
CA SER A 399 -13.49 23.87 12.42
C SER A 399 -14.00 22.51 11.89
N ILE A 400 -15.20 22.47 11.31
CA ILE A 400 -15.75 21.27 10.68
C ILE A 400 -14.88 20.86 9.48
N MET A 401 -14.47 21.81 8.65
CA MET A 401 -13.60 21.53 7.50
C MET A 401 -12.23 21.00 7.94
N GLU A 402 -11.63 21.57 8.99
CA GLU A 402 -10.37 21.10 9.55
C GLU A 402 -10.50 19.68 10.13
N LEU A 403 -11.57 19.42 10.90
CA LEU A 403 -11.85 18.09 11.44
C LEU A 403 -12.11 17.06 10.33
N THR A 404 -12.81 17.45 9.27
CA THR A 404 -13.06 16.60 8.09
C THR A 404 -11.76 16.29 7.36
N SER A 405 -10.89 17.28 7.16
CA SER A 405 -9.56 17.06 6.59
C SER A 405 -8.71 16.11 7.44
N LYS A 406 -8.69 16.31 8.77
CA LYS A 406 -8.00 15.40 9.70
C LYS A 406 -8.57 13.99 9.64
N LEU A 407 -9.90 13.84 9.60
CA LEU A 407 -10.55 12.54 9.48
C LEU A 407 -10.13 11.84 8.18
N ASN A 408 -10.19 12.53 7.04
CA ASN A 408 -9.81 11.97 5.74
C ASN A 408 -8.34 11.51 5.72
N VAL A 409 -7.43 12.28 6.33
CA VAL A 409 -6.01 11.88 6.46
C VAL A 409 -5.90 10.61 7.31
N ARG A 410 -6.61 10.53 8.45
CA ARG A 410 -6.60 9.33 9.30
C ARG A 410 -7.22 8.12 8.61
N GLU A 411 -8.25 8.31 7.80
CA GLU A 411 -8.85 7.23 6.98
C GLU A 411 -7.87 6.73 5.91
N ALA A 412 -7.13 7.62 5.27
CA ALA A 412 -6.09 7.25 4.30
C ALA A 412 -4.91 6.53 4.96
N GLU A 413 -4.44 7.00 6.13
CA GLU A 413 -3.41 6.32 6.93
C GLU A 413 -3.87 4.92 7.37
N LEU A 414 -5.12 4.79 7.81
CA LEU A 414 -5.71 3.50 8.20
C LEU A 414 -5.80 2.54 7.01
N ALA A 415 -6.24 3.03 5.85
CA ALA A 415 -6.28 2.25 4.62
C ALA A 415 -4.88 1.77 4.21
N GLY A 416 -3.88 2.67 4.24
CA GLY A 416 -2.48 2.32 3.97
C GLY A 416 -1.94 1.26 4.93
N ALA A 417 -2.22 1.39 6.22
CA ALA A 417 -1.81 0.40 7.23
C ALA A 417 -2.50 -0.96 7.03
N ILE A 418 -3.76 -0.98 6.60
CA ILE A 418 -4.49 -2.21 6.26
C ILE A 418 -3.85 -2.89 5.05
N GLU A 419 -3.53 -2.13 3.99
CA GLU A 419 -2.87 -2.68 2.80
C GLU A 419 -1.47 -3.22 3.10
N GLU A 420 -0.69 -2.54 3.94
CA GLU A 420 0.62 -3.02 4.38
C GLU A 420 0.52 -4.32 5.18
N ARG A 421 -0.44 -4.40 6.11
CA ARG A 421 -0.73 -5.63 6.86
C ARG A 421 -1.13 -6.76 5.92
N ASP A 422 -1.98 -6.49 4.93
CA ASP A 422 -2.47 -7.51 4.01
C ASP A 422 -1.39 -7.97 3.03
N ARG A 423 -0.52 -7.07 2.57
CA ARG A 423 0.72 -7.40 1.83
C ARG A 423 1.63 -8.30 2.67
N ALA A 424 1.97 -7.89 3.89
CA ALA A 424 2.80 -8.69 4.79
C ALA A 424 2.18 -10.07 5.10
N ARG A 425 0.85 -10.14 5.23
CA ARG A 425 0.13 -11.40 5.44
C ARG A 425 0.13 -12.30 4.21
N SER A 426 0.04 -11.74 3.00
CA SER A 426 0.21 -12.49 1.75
C SER A 426 1.62 -13.03 1.64
N ASP A 427 2.64 -12.18 1.86
CA ASP A 427 4.05 -12.57 1.82
C ASP A 427 4.34 -13.68 2.84
N LEU A 428 3.82 -13.57 4.07
CA LEU A 428 3.93 -14.63 5.08
C LEU A 428 3.22 -15.92 4.69
N LYS A 429 2.11 -15.84 3.94
CA LYS A 429 1.39 -17.02 3.45
C LYS A 429 2.15 -17.68 2.30
N ASP A 430 2.71 -16.89 1.40
CA ASP A 430 3.46 -17.36 0.24
C ASP A 430 4.83 -17.91 0.67
N ILE A 431 5.56 -17.20 1.53
CA ILE A 431 6.83 -17.63 2.11
C ILE A 431 6.61 -18.78 3.11
N GLY A 432 5.63 -18.66 4.01
CA GLY A 432 5.40 -19.63 5.08
C GLY A 432 4.75 -20.93 4.62
N GLY A 433 3.92 -20.90 3.58
CA GLY A 433 3.30 -22.09 2.98
C GLY A 433 4.25 -22.81 2.04
N LEU A 434 4.82 -22.11 1.05
CA LEU A 434 5.70 -22.73 0.06
C LEU A 434 7.03 -23.18 0.69
N ALA A 435 7.63 -22.39 1.58
CA ALA A 435 8.89 -22.80 2.21
C ALA A 435 8.72 -23.96 3.21
N ARG A 436 7.59 -24.03 3.95
CA ARG A 436 7.31 -25.19 4.81
C ARG A 436 7.01 -26.43 3.98
N ASP A 437 6.17 -26.33 2.95
CA ASP A 437 5.83 -27.47 2.10
C ASP A 437 7.05 -27.96 1.31
N GLU A 438 7.91 -27.04 0.85
CA GLU A 438 9.16 -27.40 0.18
C GLU A 438 10.18 -28.00 1.15
N MET A 439 10.26 -27.51 2.39
CA MET A 439 11.09 -28.11 3.43
C MET A 439 10.61 -29.51 3.82
N VAL A 440 9.29 -29.72 3.94
CA VAL A 440 8.68 -31.04 4.19
C VAL A 440 8.97 -31.99 3.03
N ARG A 441 8.86 -31.53 1.77
CA ARG A 441 9.20 -32.32 0.59
C ARG A 441 10.66 -32.75 0.58
N LYS A 442 11.59 -31.81 0.83
CA LYS A 442 13.02 -32.10 0.95
C LYS A 442 13.30 -33.09 2.09
N ALA A 443 12.59 -32.98 3.22
CA ALA A 443 12.72 -33.93 4.32
C ALA A 443 12.23 -35.35 3.94
N TRP A 444 11.15 -35.47 3.17
CA TRP A 444 10.71 -36.75 2.63
C TRP A 444 11.71 -37.33 1.63
N ASP A 445 12.25 -36.53 0.71
CA ASP A 445 13.27 -36.99 -0.25
C ASP A 445 14.54 -37.50 0.47
N VAL A 446 14.97 -36.79 1.52
CA VAL A 446 16.12 -37.21 2.35
C VAL A 446 15.83 -38.51 3.09
N ARG A 447 14.64 -38.64 3.69
CA ARG A 447 14.20 -39.87 4.36
C ARG A 447 14.15 -41.03 3.36
N ASP A 448 13.54 -40.83 2.21
CA ASP A 448 13.33 -41.88 1.21
C ASP A 448 14.67 -42.30 0.59
N GLY A 449 15.58 -41.34 0.34
CA GLY A 449 16.96 -41.62 -0.03
C GLY A 449 17.74 -42.40 1.04
N ALA A 450 17.54 -42.08 2.33
CA ALA A 450 18.16 -42.83 3.42
C ALA A 450 17.59 -44.26 3.55
N VAL A 451 16.28 -44.42 3.38
CA VAL A 451 15.62 -45.74 3.34
C VAL A 451 16.12 -46.56 2.16
N ALA A 452 16.26 -45.97 0.98
CA ALA A 452 16.82 -46.63 -0.20
C ALA A 452 18.26 -47.10 0.04
N ARG A 453 19.12 -46.25 0.62
CA ARG A 453 20.50 -46.63 0.99
C ARG A 453 20.53 -47.76 2.02
N LYS A 454 19.68 -47.69 3.05
CA LYS A 454 19.56 -48.76 4.06
C LYS A 454 19.13 -50.09 3.42
N ASN A 455 18.14 -50.06 2.54
CA ASN A 455 17.68 -51.28 1.87
C ASN A 455 18.78 -51.84 0.95
N ALA A 456 19.52 -50.99 0.24
CA ALA A 456 20.65 -51.41 -0.58
C ALA A 456 21.74 -52.12 0.24
N THR A 457 22.15 -51.54 1.38
CA THR A 457 23.17 -52.17 2.24
C THR A 457 22.66 -53.45 2.90
N GLN A 458 21.36 -53.53 3.22
CA GLN A 458 20.75 -54.77 3.72
C GLN A 458 20.76 -55.88 2.66
N VAL A 459 20.49 -55.54 1.39
CA VAL A 459 20.58 -56.49 0.27
C VAL A 459 22.03 -56.96 0.07
N GLU A 460 23.01 -56.06 0.13
CA GLU A 460 24.44 -56.43 0.06
C GLU A 460 24.88 -57.29 1.24
N LEU A 461 24.39 -57.01 2.45
CA LEU A 461 24.66 -57.83 3.62
C LEU A 461 24.04 -59.23 3.49
N ALA A 462 22.82 -59.34 2.97
CA ALA A 462 22.21 -60.63 2.69
C ALA A 462 23.02 -61.42 1.65
N ARG A 463 23.52 -60.74 0.61
CA ARG A 463 24.36 -61.35 -0.43
C ARG A 463 25.68 -61.86 0.14
N THR A 464 26.41 -61.06 0.90
CA THR A 464 27.67 -61.50 1.53
C THR A 464 27.45 -62.65 2.52
N ARG A 465 26.32 -62.66 3.25
CA ARG A 465 25.94 -63.79 4.11
C ARG A 465 25.70 -65.08 3.30
N ILE A 466 25.06 -64.98 2.14
CA ILE A 466 24.89 -66.11 1.23
C ILE A 466 26.26 -66.59 0.73
N ASP A 467 27.14 -65.67 0.33
CA ASP A 467 28.50 -66.01 -0.15
C ASP A 467 29.32 -66.74 0.94
N VAL A 468 29.24 -66.29 2.20
CA VAL A 468 29.88 -66.95 3.35
C VAL A 468 29.30 -68.35 3.60
N LEU A 469 27.97 -68.51 3.53
CA LEU A 469 27.33 -69.82 3.67
C LEU A 469 27.77 -70.77 2.55
N GLN A 470 27.87 -70.28 1.33
CA GLN A 470 28.34 -71.06 0.19
C GLN A 470 29.81 -71.45 0.35
N ALA A 471 30.68 -70.54 0.76
CA ALA A 471 32.10 -70.82 1.04
C ALA A 471 32.27 -71.85 2.17
N ASN A 472 31.44 -71.78 3.22
CA ASN A 472 31.45 -72.76 4.30
C ASN A 472 30.99 -74.14 3.82
N SER A 473 29.95 -74.21 2.97
CA SER A 473 29.53 -75.47 2.33
C SER A 473 30.67 -76.09 1.52
N GLN A 474 31.35 -75.29 0.70
CA GLN A 474 32.50 -75.75 -0.07
C GLN A 474 33.66 -76.21 0.81
N LEU A 475 33.92 -75.52 1.93
CA LEU A 475 34.94 -75.93 2.88
C LEU A 475 34.60 -77.28 3.55
N MET A 476 33.34 -77.46 3.96
CA MET A 476 32.87 -78.71 4.53
C MET A 476 33.00 -79.87 3.54
N GLU A 477 32.64 -79.64 2.27
CA GLU A 477 32.85 -80.62 1.19
C GLU A 477 34.34 -80.96 1.01
N ALA A 478 35.23 -79.96 1.03
CA ALA A 478 36.67 -80.17 0.90
C ALA A 478 37.27 -80.92 2.11
N ILE A 479 36.82 -80.62 3.33
CA ILE A 479 37.22 -81.35 4.54
C ILE A 479 36.76 -82.80 4.44
N GLN A 480 35.50 -83.03 4.03
CA GLN A 480 34.95 -84.38 3.86
C GLN A 480 35.77 -85.18 2.85
N GLN A 481 36.08 -84.61 1.68
CA GLN A 481 36.95 -85.24 0.68
C GLN A 481 38.36 -85.53 1.23
N LYS A 482 38.93 -84.61 2.02
CA LYS A 482 40.24 -84.81 2.65
C LYS A 482 40.22 -85.95 3.67
N VAL A 483 39.16 -86.05 4.47
CA VAL A 483 38.97 -87.14 5.44
C VAL A 483 38.82 -88.49 4.72
N GLU A 484 38.06 -88.53 3.63
CA GLU A 484 37.92 -89.74 2.82
C GLU A 484 39.27 -90.17 2.21
N LEU A 485 40.06 -89.23 1.70
CA LEU A 485 41.41 -89.52 1.19
C LEU A 485 42.37 -89.97 2.30
N SER A 486 42.30 -89.38 3.51
CA SER A 486 43.15 -89.83 4.62
C SER A 486 42.77 -91.23 5.09
N GLN A 487 41.47 -91.56 5.16
CA GLN A 487 41.01 -92.92 5.45
C GLN A 487 41.48 -93.92 4.39
N GLN A 488 41.41 -93.55 3.11
CA GLN A 488 41.96 -94.37 2.03
C GLN A 488 43.47 -94.58 2.19
N LEU A 489 44.23 -93.53 2.54
CA LEU A 489 45.67 -93.65 2.77
C LEU A 489 46.00 -94.57 3.97
N GLU A 490 45.26 -94.45 5.07
CA GLU A 490 45.40 -95.34 6.23
C GLU A 490 45.12 -96.79 5.84
N GLN A 491 44.06 -97.04 5.05
CA GLN A 491 43.77 -98.38 4.51
C GLN A 491 44.92 -98.90 3.64
N TRP A 492 45.44 -98.08 2.72
CA TRP A 492 46.60 -98.44 1.91
C TRP A 492 47.86 -98.73 2.75
N GLN A 493 48.08 -97.97 3.83
CA GLN A 493 49.19 -98.22 4.76
C GLN A 493 49.03 -99.57 5.47
N MET A 494 47.82 -99.88 5.95
CA MET A 494 47.52 -101.19 6.57
C MET A 494 47.73 -102.33 5.58
N ASP A 495 47.22 -102.20 4.34
CA ASP A 495 47.38 -103.21 3.29
C ASP A 495 48.86 -103.42 2.93
N MET A 496 49.65 -102.33 2.87
CA MET A 496 51.09 -102.42 2.59
C MET A 496 51.86 -103.05 3.76
N GLN A 497 51.53 -102.72 5.00
CA GLN A 497 52.10 -103.37 6.19
C GLN A 497 51.77 -104.87 6.18
N ALA A 498 50.53 -105.25 5.89
CA ALA A 498 50.14 -106.66 5.79
C ALA A 498 50.94 -107.39 4.69
N LEU A 499 51.15 -106.76 3.54
CA LEU A 499 51.98 -107.32 2.46
C LEU A 499 53.47 -107.46 2.87
N LEU A 500 54.02 -106.49 3.60
CA LEU A 500 55.38 -106.55 4.13
C LEU A 500 55.52 -107.66 5.17
N ASP A 501 54.57 -107.77 6.10
CA ASP A 501 54.51 -108.84 7.10
C ASP A 501 54.39 -110.20 6.42
N GLU A 502 53.59 -110.32 5.37
CA GLU A 502 53.46 -111.55 4.62
C GLU A 502 54.75 -111.89 3.82
N GLN A 503 55.42 -110.89 3.23
CA GLN A 503 56.75 -111.08 2.61
C GLN A 503 57.79 -111.52 3.65
N MET A 504 57.80 -110.91 4.84
CA MET A 504 58.71 -111.28 5.93
C MET A 504 58.44 -112.71 6.41
N ARG A 505 57.16 -113.07 6.58
CA ARG A 505 56.73 -114.42 6.94
C ARG A 505 57.12 -115.45 5.89
N ARG A 506 56.97 -115.14 4.59
CA ARG A 506 57.42 -115.98 3.48
C ARG A 506 58.94 -116.15 3.45
N LYS A 507 59.71 -115.09 3.72
CA LYS A 507 61.19 -115.16 3.82
C LYS A 507 61.67 -115.96 5.03
N LEU A 508 61.00 -115.84 6.18
CA LEU A 508 61.30 -116.64 7.37
C LEU A 508 60.91 -118.12 7.19
N ALA A 509 59.85 -118.39 6.43
CA ALA A 509 59.39 -119.75 6.16
C ALA A 509 60.24 -120.50 5.11
N ASN A 510 61.09 -119.82 4.33
CA ASN A 510 61.89 -120.46 3.29
C ASN A 510 63.31 -119.86 3.22
N PRO A 511 64.27 -120.35 4.02
CA PRO A 511 65.61 -119.76 4.14
C PRO A 511 66.61 -120.17 3.05
N ASP A 512 66.29 -121.09 2.14
CA ASP A 512 67.20 -121.52 1.05
C ASP A 512 66.55 -121.48 -0.35
N GLN A 513 66.69 -120.34 -1.05
CA GLN A 513 66.81 -120.33 -2.52
C GLN A 513 67.40 -118.99 -3.03
N PRO A 514 68.42 -119.01 -3.91
CA PRO A 514 69.05 -117.80 -4.43
C PRO A 514 68.26 -117.17 -5.61
N MET A 515 68.49 -115.88 -5.80
CA MET A 515 67.84 -114.96 -6.75
C MET A 515 67.95 -115.37 -8.22
N SER A 516 66.85 -115.34 -9.00
CA SER A 516 66.79 -114.84 -10.40
C SER A 516 65.39 -114.98 -11.01
N GLY A 517 64.97 -113.96 -11.79
CA GLY A 517 64.21 -114.21 -13.03
C GLY A 517 62.78 -113.68 -13.13
N GLN A 518 62.67 -112.46 -13.69
CA GLN A 518 61.69 -111.99 -14.70
C GLN A 518 60.23 -112.49 -14.67
N SER A 519 59.28 -111.54 -14.70
CA SER A 519 58.53 -111.14 -15.92
C SER A 519 57.17 -110.51 -15.57
N THR A 520 56.84 -109.44 -16.29
CA THR A 520 55.54 -108.77 -16.34
C THR A 520 54.46 -109.65 -17.01
N PRO A 521 53.17 -109.40 -16.71
CA PRO A 521 52.27 -108.84 -17.73
C PRO A 521 51.40 -107.70 -17.14
N ALA A 522 51.31 -106.51 -17.75
CA ALA A 522 50.54 -106.09 -18.93
C ALA A 522 49.03 -105.84 -18.69
N SER A 523 48.58 -104.67 -19.15
CA SER A 523 47.21 -104.10 -19.25
C SER A 523 46.60 -103.46 -17.99
N ALA A 524 46.06 -102.23 -17.98
CA ALA A 524 45.64 -101.32 -19.04
C ALA A 524 45.72 -99.86 -18.53
N GLU A 525 46.39 -98.94 -19.22
CA GLU A 525 45.76 -98.01 -20.17
C GLU A 525 44.74 -97.04 -19.55
N LYS A 526 45.15 -95.80 -19.25
CA LYS A 526 44.83 -94.63 -20.10
C LYS A 526 45.28 -93.29 -19.49
N LYS A 527 46.15 -92.64 -20.27
CA LYS A 527 46.15 -91.21 -20.63
C LYS A 527 45.80 -90.18 -19.55
N ARG A 528 46.82 -89.37 -19.24
CA ARG A 528 46.69 -87.94 -18.90
C ARG A 528 45.54 -87.28 -19.68
N PRO A 529 44.84 -86.35 -19.02
CA PRO A 529 44.87 -84.99 -19.52
C PRO A 529 45.46 -84.07 -18.46
N THR A 530 46.55 -83.42 -18.84
CA THR A 530 46.92 -82.12 -18.28
C THR A 530 45.77 -81.14 -18.51
N ARG A 531 45.11 -80.68 -17.45
CA ARG A 531 44.45 -79.36 -17.46
C ARG A 531 45.03 -78.52 -16.35
N ARG A 532 45.82 -77.54 -16.80
CA ARG A 532 46.25 -76.35 -16.07
C ARG A 532 45.02 -75.73 -15.39
N LEU A 533 45.13 -75.45 -14.09
CA LEU A 533 44.34 -74.43 -13.40
C LEU A 533 45.22 -73.79 -12.32
N PHE A 534 46.35 -73.22 -12.77
CA PHE A 534 46.88 -72.02 -12.11
C PHE A 534 46.23 -70.84 -12.80
N GLY A 535 45.51 -70.03 -12.04
CA GLY A 535 44.92 -68.78 -12.49
C GLY A 535 43.51 -68.62 -11.94
N LEU A 536 43.39 -67.88 -10.84
CA LEU A 536 42.35 -66.86 -10.57
C LEU A 536 42.46 -66.40 -9.11
N PHE A 537 43.60 -65.79 -8.77
CA PHE A 537 43.63 -64.71 -7.78
C PHE A 537 43.42 -63.42 -8.57
N GLN A 538 42.17 -63.08 -8.89
CA GLN A 538 41.78 -61.71 -9.21
C GLN A 538 40.26 -61.54 -9.17
N ARG A 539 39.72 -61.32 -7.97
CA ARG A 539 38.96 -60.12 -7.59
C ARG A 539 38.46 -60.25 -6.16
#